data_AF-A0A350RF27-F1
#
_entry.id   AF-A0A350RF27-F1
#
_cell.length_a   1.000
_cell.length_b   1.000
_cell.length_c   1.000
_cell.angle_alpha   90.00
_cell.angle_beta   90.00
_cell.angle_gamma   90.00
#
_symmetry.space_group_name_H-M   'P 1'
#
loop_
_entity.id
_entity.type
_entity.pdbx_description
1 polymer ?
#
loop_
_entity_poly.entity_id
_entity_poly.type
_entity_poly.pdbx_seq_one_letter_code
_entity_poly.pdbx_strand_id
1 'polypeptide(L)'
;MRRGRSEKVLVQRIHRGDVTRFPDEVVVEEPLEIRLDGNLVGTTMRTPGHDYELAVGFCVSENLLDGVAVTGVRYCGEGPAAEYEFNVVTVETGGQAPVPQPRLGNVSSSCGLCGSVALTELARRMAPINESTTFHVETLQQVVEDAGDRQEMFSRTGGLHAAAVFGGDGAIEVIREDIGRHNAVDKVIGNRFLQGKSDATQRGLFVSGRASFEMVQKAWCGGFGTLIAVSAPSALAVELAKTANMTLIGFARQGSMNIYTGEIDQ
;
A
#
# COMPACT_ATOMS: atom_id res chain seq x y z
N MET A 1 -10.90 11.60 -20.40
CA MET A 1 -11.33 12.48 -19.28
C MET A 1 -10.51 12.09 -18.06
N ARG A 2 -9.72 12.98 -17.45
CA ARG A 2 -9.09 12.67 -16.15
C ARG A 2 -10.20 12.60 -15.11
N ARG A 3 -10.41 11.44 -14.48
CA ARG A 3 -11.31 11.32 -13.33
C ARG A 3 -10.76 12.19 -12.20
N GLY A 4 -11.62 12.97 -11.56
CA GLY A 4 -11.24 13.75 -10.39
C GLY A 4 -10.87 12.81 -9.24
N ARG A 5 -9.88 13.19 -8.42
CA ARG A 5 -9.55 12.48 -7.16
C ARG A 5 -10.40 12.96 -5.97
N SER A 6 -11.16 14.02 -6.19
CA SER A 6 -12.06 14.65 -5.24
C SER A 6 -13.22 15.33 -5.95
N GLU A 7 -14.28 15.60 -5.19
CA GLU A 7 -15.43 16.40 -5.59
C GLU A 7 -15.82 17.39 -4.49
N LYS A 8 -16.57 18.43 -4.86
CA LYS A 8 -17.03 19.44 -3.89
C LYS A 8 -18.47 19.18 -3.51
N VAL A 9 -18.75 19.15 -2.22
CA VAL A 9 -20.09 18.98 -1.66
C VAL A 9 -20.41 20.18 -0.76
N LEU A 10 -21.65 20.68 -0.83
CA LEU A 10 -22.09 21.75 0.05
C LEU A 10 -22.39 21.18 1.45
N VAL A 11 -21.71 21.68 2.48
CA VAL A 11 -21.87 21.19 3.86
C VAL A 11 -22.33 22.28 4.82
N GLN A 12 -22.72 21.87 6.03
CA GLN A 12 -22.93 22.76 7.17
C GLN A 12 -21.83 22.51 8.21
N ARG A 13 -21.10 23.55 8.60
CA ARG A 13 -20.12 23.51 9.70
C ARG A 13 -20.68 24.21 10.93
N ILE A 14 -20.64 23.49 12.04
CA ILE A 14 -20.97 23.99 13.37
C ILE A 14 -19.64 24.31 14.08
N HIS A 15 -19.39 25.58 14.38
CA HIS A 15 -18.21 25.99 15.14
C HIS A 15 -18.63 26.90 16.29
N ARG A 16 -18.41 26.47 17.53
CA ARG A 16 -18.79 27.22 18.75
C ARG A 16 -20.26 27.66 18.79
N GLY A 17 -21.16 26.87 18.19
CA GLY A 17 -22.59 27.15 18.15
C GLY A 17 -23.07 27.87 16.88
N ASP A 18 -22.17 28.47 16.11
CA ASP A 18 -22.50 29.11 14.84
C ASP A 18 -22.58 28.08 13.70
N VAL A 19 -23.65 28.14 12.90
CA VAL A 19 -23.87 27.27 11.74
C VAL A 19 -23.59 28.04 10.45
N THR A 20 -22.60 27.59 9.68
CA THR A 20 -22.21 28.19 8.39
C THR A 20 -22.28 27.16 7.26
N ARG A 21 -22.55 27.60 6.03
CA ARG A 21 -22.55 26.76 4.82
C ARG A 21 -21.39 27.13 3.92
N PHE A 22 -20.66 26.14 3.41
CA PHE A 22 -19.55 26.34 2.48
C PHE A 22 -19.32 25.04 1.66
N PRO A 23 -18.67 25.11 0.49
CA PRO A 23 -18.25 23.92 -0.25
C PRO A 23 -17.06 23.26 0.43
N ASP A 24 -17.18 21.98 0.76
CA ASP A 24 -16.09 21.14 1.28
C ASP A 24 -15.63 20.16 0.21
N GLU A 25 -14.38 19.73 0.28
CA GLU A 25 -13.80 18.81 -0.69
C GLU A 25 -13.71 17.39 -0.13
N VAL A 26 -14.32 16.44 -0.81
CA VAL A 26 -14.36 15.03 -0.41
C VAL A 26 -13.64 14.17 -1.43
N VAL A 27 -13.03 13.07 -0.97
CA VAL A 27 -12.34 12.11 -1.82
C VAL A 27 -13.34 11.35 -2.69
N VAL A 28 -12.96 11.10 -3.95
CA VAL A 28 -13.69 10.15 -4.80
C VAL A 28 -13.26 8.72 -4.45
N GLU A 29 -14.26 7.87 -4.19
CA GLU A 29 -14.11 6.44 -3.93
C GLU A 29 -14.82 5.65 -5.04
N GLU A 30 -14.07 4.80 -5.75
CA GLU A 30 -14.60 4.02 -6.88
C GLU A 30 -14.11 2.57 -6.81
N PRO A 31 -14.90 1.58 -7.27
CA PRO A 31 -14.46 0.20 -7.33
C PRO A 31 -13.40 0.03 -8.42
N LEU A 32 -12.42 -0.83 -8.17
CA LEU A 32 -11.46 -1.32 -9.15
C LEU A 32 -11.42 -2.85 -9.08
N GLU A 33 -11.71 -3.47 -10.20
CA GLU A 33 -11.53 -4.89 -10.44
C GLU A 33 -10.12 -5.16 -10.98
N ILE A 34 -9.39 -6.03 -10.31
CA ILE A 34 -8.03 -6.44 -10.66
C ILE A 34 -8.08 -7.86 -11.21
N ARG A 35 -7.54 -8.03 -12.41
CA ARG A 35 -7.42 -9.33 -13.09
C ARG A 35 -5.95 -9.72 -13.31
N LEU A 36 -5.68 -11.02 -13.29
CA LEU A 36 -4.40 -11.61 -13.71
C LEU A 36 -4.67 -12.57 -14.87
N ASP A 37 -4.10 -12.27 -16.03
CA ASP A 37 -4.34 -12.99 -17.30
C ASP A 37 -5.84 -13.18 -17.58
N GLY A 38 -6.63 -12.13 -17.33
CA GLY A 38 -8.09 -12.13 -17.52
C GLY A 38 -8.91 -12.76 -16.39
N ASN A 39 -8.29 -13.42 -15.40
CA ASN A 39 -8.98 -14.00 -14.25
C ASN A 39 -9.13 -12.97 -13.13
N LEU A 40 -10.32 -12.84 -12.54
CA LEU A 40 -10.56 -11.97 -11.37
C LEU A 40 -9.72 -12.44 -10.18
N VAL A 41 -8.88 -11.55 -9.65
CA VAL A 41 -8.06 -11.83 -8.46
C VAL A 41 -8.41 -10.96 -7.25
N GLY A 42 -9.07 -9.83 -7.46
CA GLY A 42 -9.54 -8.98 -6.37
C GLY A 42 -10.39 -7.82 -6.85
N THR A 43 -11.18 -7.28 -5.93
CA THR A 43 -11.92 -6.03 -6.09
C THR A 43 -11.64 -5.16 -4.89
N THR A 44 -11.33 -3.89 -5.10
CA THR A 44 -11.06 -2.92 -4.03
C THR A 44 -11.75 -1.60 -4.31
N MET A 45 -12.11 -0.85 -3.27
CA MET A 45 -12.49 0.55 -3.40
C MET A 45 -11.22 1.39 -3.34
N ARG A 46 -11.01 2.27 -4.32
CA ARG A 46 -9.79 3.08 -4.46
C ARG A 46 -10.10 4.57 -4.54
N THR A 47 -9.06 5.39 -4.48
CA THR A 47 -9.09 6.75 -5.04
C THR A 47 -8.49 6.74 -6.45
N PRO A 48 -9.18 7.26 -7.49
CA PRO A 48 -8.71 7.12 -8.85
C PRO A 48 -7.31 7.64 -9.14
N GLY A 49 -6.54 6.87 -9.92
CA GLY A 49 -5.19 7.23 -10.35
C GLY A 49 -4.13 6.25 -9.84
N HIS A 50 -3.12 6.05 -10.70
CA HIS A 50 -2.07 5.03 -10.54
C HIS A 50 -2.60 3.60 -10.52
N ASP A 51 -3.70 3.31 -11.25
CA ASP A 51 -4.39 2.02 -11.17
C ASP A 51 -3.56 0.84 -11.71
N TYR A 52 -2.67 1.10 -12.67
CA TYR A 52 -1.72 0.08 -13.13
C TYR A 52 -0.72 -0.29 -12.02
N GLU A 53 -0.27 0.70 -11.24
CA GLU A 53 0.60 0.45 -10.11
C GLU A 53 -0.16 -0.29 -9.00
N LEU A 54 -1.41 0.09 -8.72
CA LEU A 54 -2.26 -0.62 -7.78
C LEU A 54 -2.46 -2.09 -8.18
N ALA A 55 -2.82 -2.36 -9.43
CA ALA A 55 -3.06 -3.71 -9.93
C ALA A 55 -1.80 -4.59 -9.88
N VAL A 56 -0.67 -4.09 -10.36
CA VAL A 56 0.61 -4.82 -10.31
C VAL A 56 1.05 -5.03 -8.87
N GLY A 57 0.98 -3.99 -8.04
CA GLY A 57 1.34 -4.06 -6.65
C GLY A 57 0.52 -5.07 -5.87
N PHE A 58 -0.79 -5.14 -6.13
CA PHE A 58 -1.67 -6.15 -5.57
C PHE A 58 -1.21 -7.57 -5.98
N CYS A 59 -0.91 -7.81 -7.25
CA CYS A 59 -0.43 -9.11 -7.71
C CYS A 59 0.92 -9.50 -7.08
N VAL A 60 1.82 -8.54 -6.88
CA VAL A 60 3.11 -8.76 -6.18
C VAL A 60 2.88 -9.06 -4.70
N SER A 61 2.09 -8.24 -4.03
CA SER A 61 1.96 -8.27 -2.57
C SER A 61 1.07 -9.41 -2.06
N GLU A 62 0.21 -9.95 -2.91
CA GLU A 62 -0.53 -11.20 -2.71
C GLU A 62 0.23 -12.44 -3.21
N ASN A 63 1.47 -12.26 -3.71
CA ASN A 63 2.34 -13.31 -4.26
C ASN A 63 1.67 -14.13 -5.38
N LEU A 64 0.94 -13.48 -6.29
CA LEU A 64 0.22 -14.13 -7.38
C LEU A 64 1.09 -14.38 -8.62
N LEU A 65 2.22 -13.68 -8.73
CA LEU A 65 3.09 -13.76 -9.90
C LEU A 65 4.07 -14.94 -9.84
N ASP A 66 4.44 -15.42 -8.64
CA ASP A 66 5.39 -16.53 -8.44
C ASP A 66 6.70 -16.40 -9.26
N GLY A 67 7.26 -15.18 -9.31
CA GLY A 67 8.47 -14.87 -10.07
C GLY A 67 8.27 -14.70 -11.58
N VAL A 68 7.06 -14.92 -12.10
CA VAL A 68 6.75 -14.71 -13.52
C VAL A 68 6.73 -13.21 -13.84
N ALA A 69 7.36 -12.85 -14.96
CA ALA A 69 7.42 -11.48 -15.42
C ALA A 69 6.05 -10.99 -15.92
N VAL A 70 5.73 -9.74 -15.59
CA VAL A 70 4.59 -9.02 -16.18
C VAL A 70 4.99 -8.57 -17.59
N THR A 71 4.18 -8.94 -18.58
CA THR A 71 4.37 -8.60 -20.00
C THR A 71 3.52 -7.40 -20.43
N GLY A 72 2.46 -7.09 -19.68
CA GLY A 72 1.57 -5.96 -19.97
C GLY A 72 0.63 -5.63 -18.82
N VAL A 73 0.13 -4.39 -18.81
CA VAL A 73 -0.95 -3.95 -17.92
C VAL A 73 -1.86 -3.03 -18.72
N ARG A 74 -3.17 -3.29 -18.68
CA ARG A 74 -4.14 -2.50 -19.44
C ARG A 74 -5.49 -2.47 -18.75
N TYR A 75 -6.28 -1.43 -19.06
CA TYR A 75 -7.70 -1.48 -18.76
C TYR A 75 -8.39 -2.52 -19.66
N CYS A 76 -9.27 -3.31 -19.07
CA CYS A 76 -10.22 -4.14 -19.81
C CYS A 76 -11.48 -3.33 -20.08
N GLY A 77 -11.92 -3.33 -21.33
CA GLY A 77 -13.28 -2.93 -21.70
C GLY A 77 -13.81 -3.98 -22.66
N GLU A 78 -14.83 -4.72 -22.26
CA GLU A 78 -15.61 -5.54 -23.20
C GLU A 78 -16.75 -4.69 -23.77
N GLY A 79 -16.40 -3.55 -24.37
CA GLY A 79 -17.36 -2.55 -24.84
C GLY A 79 -16.75 -1.17 -24.97
N PRO A 80 -17.51 -0.16 -25.40
CA PRO A 80 -17.07 1.22 -25.42
C PRO A 80 -16.55 1.63 -24.04
N ALA A 81 -15.41 2.32 -23.98
CA ALA A 81 -14.76 2.71 -22.71
C ALA A 81 -15.65 3.51 -21.73
N ALA A 82 -16.80 4.01 -22.21
CA ALA A 82 -17.82 4.66 -21.41
C ALA A 82 -18.65 3.70 -20.54
N GLU A 83 -18.75 2.40 -20.87
CA GLU A 83 -19.62 1.45 -20.17
C GLU A 83 -18.96 0.77 -18.97
N TYR A 84 -17.63 0.58 -19.00
CA TYR A 84 -16.86 -0.04 -17.90
C TYR A 84 -16.14 0.96 -17.01
N GLU A 85 -16.28 2.25 -17.32
CA GLU A 85 -15.78 3.31 -16.46
C GLU A 85 -14.27 3.21 -16.11
N PHE A 86 -13.45 2.50 -16.91
CA PHE A 86 -12.03 2.25 -16.58
C PHE A 86 -11.83 1.62 -15.18
N ASN A 87 -12.78 0.82 -14.71
CA ASN A 87 -12.74 0.18 -13.38
C ASN A 87 -12.29 -1.28 -13.43
N VAL A 88 -11.75 -1.75 -14.55
CA VAL A 88 -11.18 -3.10 -14.68
C VAL A 88 -9.78 -2.99 -15.23
N VAL A 89 -8.78 -3.45 -14.48
CA VAL A 89 -7.38 -3.52 -14.90
C VAL A 89 -6.93 -4.97 -14.91
N THR A 90 -6.32 -5.41 -16.01
CA THR A 90 -5.66 -6.71 -16.08
C THR A 90 -4.15 -6.54 -16.11
N VAL A 91 -3.47 -7.35 -15.30
CA VAL A 91 -2.04 -7.64 -15.37
C VAL A 91 -1.87 -8.87 -16.25
N GLU A 92 -0.96 -8.83 -17.21
CA GLU A 92 -0.70 -9.91 -18.16
C GLU A 92 0.68 -10.52 -17.91
N THR A 93 0.74 -11.84 -17.90
CA THR A 93 1.99 -12.63 -17.83
C THR A 93 2.11 -13.60 -19.01
N GLY A 94 1.15 -13.57 -19.94
CA GLY A 94 1.04 -14.55 -21.03
C GLY A 94 0.51 -15.89 -20.54
N GLY A 95 -0.28 -15.89 -19.46
CA GLY A 95 -0.82 -17.11 -18.84
C GLY A 95 0.23 -18.01 -18.19
N GLN A 96 1.40 -17.45 -17.85
CA GLN A 96 2.51 -18.20 -17.24
C GLN A 96 2.43 -18.20 -15.71
N ALA A 97 1.84 -17.16 -15.11
CA ALA A 97 1.59 -17.13 -13.68
C ALA A 97 0.61 -18.24 -13.26
N PRO A 98 0.71 -18.75 -12.02
CA PRO A 98 -0.22 -19.74 -11.51
C PRO A 98 -1.67 -19.26 -11.66
N VAL A 99 -2.55 -20.15 -12.14
CA VAL A 99 -3.97 -19.83 -12.29
C VAL A 99 -4.53 -19.41 -10.92
N PRO A 100 -5.08 -18.19 -10.80
CA PRO A 100 -5.62 -17.73 -9.53
C PRO A 100 -6.71 -18.68 -9.06
N GLN A 101 -6.52 -19.28 -7.88
CA GLN A 101 -7.58 -20.05 -7.26
C GLN A 101 -8.58 -19.07 -6.65
N PRO A 102 -9.89 -19.20 -6.95
CA PRO A 102 -10.91 -18.39 -6.31
C PRO A 102 -10.80 -18.57 -4.80
N ARG A 103 -10.42 -17.51 -4.08
CA ARG A 103 -10.58 -17.49 -2.63
C ARG A 103 -12.09 -17.48 -2.39
N LEU A 104 -12.63 -18.62 -1.97
CA LEU A 104 -14.03 -18.71 -1.53
C LEU A 104 -14.23 -17.71 -0.40
N GLY A 105 -14.93 -16.63 -0.71
CA GLY A 105 -15.32 -15.60 0.25
C GLY A 105 -14.60 -14.28 0.02
N ASN A 106 -15.39 -13.22 -0.02
CA ASN A 106 -14.94 -11.85 0.16
C ASN A 106 -14.12 -11.77 1.44
N VAL A 107 -12.80 -11.94 1.36
CA VAL A 107 -11.88 -11.57 2.43
C VAL A 107 -11.76 -10.05 2.37
N SER A 108 -12.88 -9.40 2.73
CA SER A 108 -12.81 -8.18 3.49
C SER A 108 -11.94 -8.47 4.72
N SER A 109 -11.22 -7.44 5.16
CA SER A 109 -10.28 -7.34 6.28
C SER A 109 -10.74 -7.88 7.67
N SER A 110 -11.70 -8.81 7.73
CA SER A 110 -12.43 -9.23 8.93
C SER A 110 -12.66 -10.74 9.06
N CYS A 111 -12.39 -11.58 8.05
CA CYS A 111 -12.59 -13.02 8.21
C CYS A 111 -11.26 -13.68 8.58
N GLY A 112 -11.00 -13.75 9.88
CA GLY A 112 -9.80 -14.35 10.48
C GLY A 112 -9.57 -15.80 10.04
N LEU A 113 -9.05 -16.00 8.83
CA LEU A 113 -8.05 -17.04 8.59
C LEU A 113 -7.04 -16.86 9.71
N CYS A 114 -6.94 -17.84 10.60
CA CYS A 114 -6.14 -17.71 11.82
C CYS A 114 -4.78 -17.13 11.42
N GLY A 115 -4.48 -15.90 11.85
CA GLY A 115 -3.37 -15.14 11.26
C GLY A 115 -2.02 -15.85 11.39
N SER A 116 -1.91 -16.80 12.32
CA SER A 116 -0.80 -17.73 12.45
C SER A 116 -0.67 -18.75 11.31
N VAL A 117 -1.78 -19.22 10.73
CA VAL A 117 -1.78 -20.10 9.54
C VAL A 117 -1.28 -19.32 8.32
N ALA A 118 -1.80 -18.11 8.12
CA ALA A 118 -1.33 -17.23 7.05
C ALA A 118 0.16 -16.88 7.21
N LEU A 119 0.60 -16.57 8.44
CA LEU A 119 2.01 -16.35 8.77
C LEU A 119 2.86 -17.58 8.42
N THR A 120 2.45 -18.77 8.85
CA THR A 120 3.20 -20.02 8.62
C THR A 120 3.32 -20.32 7.13
N GLU A 121 2.24 -20.14 6.37
CA GLU A 121 2.26 -20.33 4.92
C GLU A 121 3.16 -19.31 4.22
N LEU A 122 3.14 -18.05 4.64
CA LEU A 122 4.01 -17.01 4.09
C LEU A 122 5.48 -17.31 4.39
N ALA A 123 5.78 -17.66 5.64
CA ALA A 123 7.13 -18.00 6.10
C ALA A 123 7.73 -19.22 5.40
N ARG A 124 6.90 -20.14 4.87
CA ARG A 124 7.36 -21.27 4.05
C ARG A 124 7.74 -20.88 2.63
N ARG A 125 7.14 -19.82 2.10
CA ARG A 125 7.28 -19.41 0.70
C ARG A 125 8.29 -18.28 0.50
N MET A 126 8.61 -17.56 1.58
CA MET A 126 9.46 -16.38 1.54
C MET A 126 10.69 -16.52 2.40
N ALA A 127 11.84 -16.12 1.86
CA ALA A 127 13.06 -15.99 2.64
C ALA A 127 13.00 -14.73 3.51
N PRO A 128 13.51 -14.78 4.76
CA PRO A 128 13.76 -13.59 5.55
C PRO A 128 14.67 -12.60 4.83
N ILE A 129 14.49 -11.31 5.10
CA ILE A 129 15.28 -10.24 4.52
C ILE A 129 16.69 -10.31 5.10
N ASN A 130 17.71 -10.28 4.23
CA ASN A 130 19.10 -10.25 4.62
C ASN A 130 19.72 -8.90 4.25
N GLU A 131 20.70 -8.45 5.02
CA GLU A 131 21.51 -7.25 4.72
C GLU A 131 20.73 -5.95 4.59
N SER A 132 19.54 -5.79 5.19
CA SER A 132 18.76 -4.55 5.11
C SER A 132 19.52 -3.33 5.66
N THR A 133 19.25 -2.15 5.11
CA THR A 133 19.83 -0.89 5.61
C THR A 133 19.41 -0.62 7.05
N THR A 134 20.39 -0.39 7.92
CA THR A 134 20.16 0.24 9.23
C THR A 134 20.11 1.75 9.03
N PHE A 135 19.02 2.38 9.48
CA PHE A 135 18.82 3.82 9.29
C PHE A 135 19.20 4.58 10.57
N HIS A 136 19.78 5.77 10.39
CA HIS A 136 19.99 6.71 11.49
C HIS A 136 18.66 7.29 11.96
N VAL A 137 18.50 7.49 13.27
CA VAL A 137 17.26 8.02 13.86
C VAL A 137 16.83 9.36 13.25
N GLU A 138 17.79 10.24 12.95
CA GLU A 138 17.54 11.55 12.34
C GLU A 138 16.98 11.42 10.92
N THR A 139 17.51 10.47 10.14
CA THR A 139 17.00 10.15 8.80
C THR A 139 15.54 9.71 8.87
N LEU A 140 15.20 8.87 9.85
CA LEU A 140 13.83 8.39 10.02
C LEU A 140 12.87 9.50 10.46
N GLN A 141 13.32 10.42 11.31
CA GLN A 141 12.54 11.60 11.68
C GLN A 141 12.28 12.50 10.48
N GLN A 142 13.30 12.75 9.65
CA GLN A 142 13.17 13.50 8.41
C GLN A 142 12.15 12.83 7.46
N VAL A 143 12.21 11.52 7.28
CA VAL A 143 11.24 10.77 6.46
C VAL A 143 9.80 10.99 6.93
N VAL A 144 9.55 10.98 8.25
CA VAL A 144 8.19 11.18 8.80
C VAL A 144 7.68 12.59 8.49
N GLU A 145 8.54 13.60 8.57
CA GLU A 145 8.20 14.99 8.23
C GLU A 145 7.96 15.16 6.73
N ASP A 146 8.93 14.73 5.91
CA ASP A 146 8.87 14.85 4.44
C ASP A 146 7.68 14.09 3.84
N ALA A 147 7.34 12.91 4.39
CA ALA A 147 6.17 12.16 3.95
C ALA A 147 4.86 12.81 4.41
N GLY A 148 4.85 13.53 5.53
CA GLY A 148 3.74 14.36 5.97
C GLY A 148 3.43 15.47 4.95
N ASP A 149 4.46 16.22 4.57
CA ASP A 149 4.35 17.39 3.70
C ASP A 149 4.00 17.05 2.24
N ARG A 150 4.25 15.81 1.81
CA ARG A 150 3.99 15.34 0.44
C ARG A 150 2.61 14.70 0.22
N GLN A 151 1.72 14.73 1.21
CA GLN A 151 0.34 14.22 1.09
C GLN A 151 -0.62 15.30 0.58
N GLU A 152 -0.59 15.53 -0.73
CA GLU A 152 -1.35 16.60 -1.40
C GLU A 152 -2.86 16.46 -1.18
N MET A 153 -3.42 15.27 -1.42
CA MET A 153 -4.87 15.08 -1.33
C MET A 153 -5.33 14.97 0.12
N PHE A 154 -4.56 14.34 1.00
CA PHE A 154 -4.86 14.34 2.43
C PHE A 154 -4.93 15.77 2.99
N SER A 155 -4.03 16.66 2.57
CA SER A 155 -4.04 18.06 3.00
C SER A 155 -5.31 18.81 2.59
N ARG A 156 -5.99 18.35 1.54
CA ARG A 156 -7.23 18.95 1.01
C ARG A 156 -8.49 18.34 1.60
N THR A 157 -8.48 17.04 1.88
CA THR A 157 -9.70 16.28 2.22
C THR A 157 -9.67 15.60 3.58
N GLY A 158 -8.47 15.38 4.15
CA GLY A 158 -8.26 14.54 5.34
C GLY A 158 -8.63 13.06 5.17
N GLY A 159 -8.99 12.64 3.96
CA GLY A 159 -9.69 11.37 3.72
C GLY A 159 -8.83 10.24 3.15
N LEU A 160 -7.52 10.44 2.99
CA LEU A 160 -6.62 9.45 2.39
C LEU A 160 -5.58 8.90 3.35
N HIS A 161 -5.10 7.71 3.04
CA HIS A 161 -3.85 7.17 3.55
C HIS A 161 -2.73 7.37 2.53
N ALA A 162 -1.48 7.31 3.00
CA ALA A 162 -0.31 7.40 2.17
C ALA A 162 0.70 6.28 2.49
N ALA A 163 1.41 5.87 1.46
CA ALA A 163 2.61 5.05 1.56
C ALA A 163 3.73 5.70 0.76
N ALA A 164 4.96 5.63 1.28
CA ALA A 164 6.13 6.23 0.64
C ALA A 164 7.35 5.32 0.74
N VAL A 165 8.13 5.28 -0.33
CA VAL A 165 9.43 4.59 -0.35
C VAL A 165 10.51 5.62 -0.16
N PHE A 166 11.48 5.31 0.69
CA PHE A 166 12.63 6.17 0.94
C PHE A 166 13.96 5.43 0.81
N GLY A 167 14.97 6.17 0.34
CA GLY A 167 16.35 5.72 0.20
C GLY A 167 17.11 5.68 1.53
N GLY A 168 18.33 5.15 1.51
CA GLY A 168 19.23 5.11 2.68
C GLY A 168 19.55 6.49 3.28
N ASP A 169 19.45 7.54 2.46
CA ASP A 169 19.61 8.95 2.82
C ASP A 169 18.31 9.61 3.34
N GLY A 170 17.21 8.86 3.40
CA GLY A 170 15.88 9.36 3.79
C GLY A 170 15.12 10.07 2.67
N ALA A 171 15.68 10.19 1.47
CA ALA A 171 14.99 10.85 0.37
C ALA A 171 13.75 10.04 -0.07
N ILE A 172 12.58 10.69 -0.10
CA ILE A 172 11.35 10.08 -0.61
C ILE A 172 11.46 9.87 -2.14
N GLU A 173 11.59 8.61 -2.56
CA GLU A 173 11.68 8.19 -3.96
C GLU A 173 10.31 8.20 -4.65
N VAL A 174 9.27 7.74 -3.93
CA VAL A 174 7.89 7.72 -4.41
C VAL A 174 6.92 7.81 -3.24
N ILE A 175 5.81 8.54 -3.42
CA ILE A 175 4.68 8.57 -2.50
C ILE A 175 3.38 8.32 -3.26
N ARG A 176 2.47 7.57 -2.66
CA ARG A 176 1.13 7.30 -3.20
C ARG A 176 0.09 7.44 -2.12
N GLU A 177 -1.03 8.03 -2.50
CA GLU A 177 -2.19 8.16 -1.64
C GLU A 177 -3.37 7.36 -2.19
N ASP A 178 -4.18 6.84 -1.27
CA ASP A 178 -5.43 6.16 -1.57
C ASP A 178 -6.34 6.15 -0.33
N ILE A 179 -7.66 6.08 -0.54
CA ILE A 179 -8.63 5.96 0.55
C ILE A 179 -8.38 4.67 1.36
N GLY A 180 -7.92 3.61 0.69
CA GLY A 180 -7.48 2.37 1.31
C GLY A 180 -5.98 2.38 1.60
N ARG A 181 -5.58 2.20 2.87
CA ARG A 181 -4.15 2.08 3.24
C ARG A 181 -3.41 0.95 2.51
N HIS A 182 -4.09 -0.18 2.24
CA HIS A 182 -3.51 -1.30 1.49
C HIS A 182 -3.24 -0.92 0.04
N ASN A 183 -4.19 -0.22 -0.59
CA ASN A 183 -4.02 0.27 -1.95
C ASN A 183 -2.87 1.27 -2.06
N ALA A 184 -2.66 2.14 -1.06
CA ALA A 184 -1.52 3.06 -1.07
C ALA A 184 -0.18 2.31 -1.08
N VAL A 185 -0.05 1.25 -0.26
CA VAL A 185 1.12 0.36 -0.24
C VAL A 185 1.27 -0.39 -1.57
N ASP A 186 0.19 -0.97 -2.08
CA ASP A 186 0.20 -1.68 -3.35
C ASP A 186 0.62 -0.74 -4.51
N LYS A 187 0.15 0.51 -4.55
CA LYS A 187 0.60 1.49 -5.55
C LYS A 187 2.11 1.74 -5.48
N VAL A 188 2.73 1.90 -4.31
CA VAL A 188 4.19 2.09 -4.26
C VAL A 188 4.97 0.83 -4.65
N ILE A 189 4.49 -0.36 -4.28
CA ILE A 189 5.09 -1.64 -4.69
C ILE A 189 5.02 -1.78 -6.21
N GLY A 190 3.85 -1.58 -6.80
CA GLY A 190 3.67 -1.69 -8.24
C GLY A 190 4.43 -0.64 -9.03
N ASN A 191 4.56 0.60 -8.52
CA ASN A 191 5.41 1.62 -9.11
C ASN A 191 6.86 1.15 -9.23
N ARG A 192 7.42 0.59 -8.15
CA ARG A 192 8.79 0.05 -8.15
C ARG A 192 8.94 -1.13 -9.10
N PHE A 193 7.99 -2.07 -9.06
CA PHE A 193 8.00 -3.25 -9.91
C PHE A 193 8.00 -2.87 -11.40
N LEU A 194 7.12 -1.95 -11.80
CA LEU A 194 7.03 -1.46 -13.17
C LEU A 194 8.28 -0.70 -13.64
N GLN A 195 9.07 -0.16 -12.71
CA GLN A 195 10.37 0.46 -13.00
C GLN A 195 11.54 -0.53 -13.00
N GLY A 196 11.30 -1.83 -12.81
CA GLY A 196 12.36 -2.83 -12.67
C GLY A 196 13.18 -2.69 -11.37
N LYS A 197 12.62 -2.04 -10.35
CA LYS A 197 13.26 -1.79 -9.04
C LYS A 197 12.64 -2.64 -7.93
N SER A 198 12.31 -3.88 -8.24
CA SER A 198 11.61 -4.80 -7.34
C SER A 198 12.42 -5.18 -6.10
N ASP A 199 13.76 -5.13 -6.17
CA ASP A 199 14.59 -5.21 -4.98
C ASP A 199 14.50 -3.89 -4.18
N ALA A 200 13.95 -3.99 -2.98
CA ALA A 200 13.78 -2.88 -2.04
C ALA A 200 14.46 -3.18 -0.69
N THR A 201 15.38 -4.14 -0.65
CA THR A 201 16.04 -4.60 0.59
C THR A 201 16.77 -3.44 1.30
N GLN A 202 17.35 -2.54 0.50
CA GLN A 202 18.04 -1.32 0.95
C GLN A 202 17.13 -0.08 0.97
N ARG A 203 15.82 -0.27 1.13
CA ARG A 203 14.81 0.80 1.16
C ARG A 203 13.91 0.62 2.35
N GLY A 204 13.40 1.74 2.84
CA GLY A 204 12.34 1.76 3.83
C GLY A 204 11.00 2.08 3.20
N LEU A 205 9.94 1.59 3.84
CA LEU A 205 8.55 1.89 3.53
C LEU A 205 7.93 2.67 4.70
N PHE A 206 7.43 3.85 4.42
CA PHE A 206 6.61 4.64 5.34
C PHE A 206 5.12 4.40 5.04
N VAL A 207 4.29 4.30 6.08
CA VAL A 207 2.83 4.26 5.98
C VAL A 207 2.18 5.21 6.98
N SER A 208 1.19 5.99 6.54
CA SER A 208 0.45 6.91 7.43
C SER A 208 -0.57 6.20 8.35
N GLY A 209 -0.82 4.91 8.12
CA GLY A 209 -1.77 4.09 8.86
C GLY A 209 -1.17 3.29 10.02
N ARG A 210 -1.92 2.27 10.47
CA ARG A 210 -1.46 1.23 11.41
C ARG A 210 -0.67 0.16 10.67
N ALA A 211 0.32 -0.43 11.32
CA ALA A 211 1.00 -1.64 10.83
C ALA A 211 0.20 -2.91 11.22
N SER A 212 -0.75 -3.31 10.38
CA SER A 212 -1.40 -4.62 10.50
C SER A 212 -0.50 -5.74 9.98
N PHE A 213 -0.88 -7.00 10.23
CA PHE A 213 -0.24 -8.17 9.63
C PHE A 213 -0.13 -8.02 8.11
N GLU A 214 -1.22 -7.62 7.44
CA GLU A 214 -1.24 -7.40 5.99
C GLU A 214 -0.29 -6.29 5.54
N MET A 215 -0.07 -5.24 6.33
CA MET A 215 0.93 -4.21 5.98
C MET A 215 2.35 -4.77 6.00
N VAL A 216 2.68 -5.55 7.03
CA VAL A 216 4.00 -6.19 7.14
C VAL A 216 4.18 -7.25 6.03
N GLN A 217 3.15 -8.03 5.72
CA GLN A 217 3.17 -8.97 4.59
C GLN A 217 3.45 -8.24 3.28
N LYS A 218 2.69 -7.18 2.96
CA LYS A 218 2.87 -6.43 1.72
C LYS A 218 4.26 -5.78 1.67
N ALA A 219 4.76 -5.25 2.79
CA ALA A 219 6.12 -4.73 2.88
C ALA A 219 7.17 -5.82 2.61
N TRP A 220 7.00 -7.02 3.17
CA TRP A 220 7.92 -8.14 2.96
C TRP A 220 7.88 -8.64 1.52
N CYS A 221 6.68 -8.82 0.94
CA CYS A 221 6.50 -9.19 -0.47
C CYS A 221 7.04 -8.12 -1.42
N GLY A 222 7.00 -6.86 -1.03
CA GLY A 222 7.65 -5.75 -1.73
C GLY A 222 9.16 -5.66 -1.52
N GLY A 223 9.75 -6.53 -0.70
CA GLY A 223 11.18 -6.61 -0.43
C GLY A 223 11.73 -5.56 0.53
N PHE A 224 10.88 -4.81 1.26
CA PHE A 224 11.35 -3.71 2.11
C PHE A 224 11.96 -4.20 3.43
N GLY A 225 13.20 -3.81 3.71
CA GLY A 225 13.88 -4.17 4.96
C GLY A 225 13.40 -3.40 6.19
N THR A 226 12.76 -2.25 6.01
CA THR A 226 12.24 -1.40 7.10
C THR A 226 10.82 -0.94 6.80
N LEU A 227 9.93 -1.04 7.80
CA LEU A 227 8.57 -0.49 7.76
C LEU A 227 8.35 0.49 8.92
N ILE A 228 7.95 1.72 8.59
CA ILE A 228 7.65 2.80 9.53
C ILE A 228 6.16 3.15 9.44
N ALA A 229 5.47 3.06 10.57
CA ALA A 229 4.06 3.40 10.67
C ALA A 229 3.82 4.56 11.65
N VAL A 230 2.97 5.51 11.25
CA VAL A 230 2.54 6.63 12.10
C VAL A 230 1.73 6.16 13.31
N SER A 231 1.02 5.03 13.18
CA SER A 231 0.18 4.46 14.23
C SER A 231 0.74 3.13 14.77
N ALA A 232 -0.03 2.48 15.64
CA ALA A 232 0.39 1.27 16.34
C ALA A 232 0.51 0.04 15.41
N PRO A 233 1.45 -0.88 15.66
CA PRO A 233 1.40 -2.23 15.11
C PRO A 233 0.46 -3.14 15.91
N SER A 234 0.00 -4.24 15.30
CA SER A 234 -0.62 -5.35 16.05
C SER A 234 0.43 -6.36 16.51
N ALA A 235 0.10 -7.19 17.52
CA ALA A 235 1.01 -8.24 18.00
C ALA A 235 1.43 -9.20 16.88
N LEU A 236 0.47 -9.62 16.05
CA LEU A 236 0.75 -10.49 14.90
C LEU A 236 1.61 -9.82 13.82
N ALA A 237 1.51 -8.50 13.66
CA ALA A 237 2.39 -7.75 12.76
C ALA A 237 3.84 -7.75 13.27
N VAL A 238 4.03 -7.60 14.59
CA VAL A 238 5.35 -7.70 15.23
C VAL A 238 5.94 -9.11 15.05
N GLU A 239 5.14 -10.15 15.25
CA GLU A 239 5.58 -11.54 15.02
C GLU A 239 6.02 -11.76 13.56
N LEU A 240 5.21 -11.30 12.60
CA LEU A 240 5.55 -11.42 11.19
C LEU A 240 6.83 -10.65 10.83
N ALA A 241 7.02 -9.44 11.39
CA ALA A 241 8.22 -8.65 11.14
C ALA A 241 9.48 -9.34 11.67
N LYS A 242 9.40 -10.04 12.81
CA LYS A 242 10.49 -10.89 13.31
C LYS A 242 10.79 -12.03 12.36
N THR A 243 9.76 -12.73 11.89
CA THR A 243 9.92 -13.83 10.91
C THR A 243 10.53 -13.35 9.60
N ALA A 244 10.15 -12.15 9.15
CA ALA A 244 10.68 -11.52 7.95
C ALA A 244 12.10 -10.95 8.12
N ASN A 245 12.63 -10.90 9.34
CA ASN A 245 13.85 -10.16 9.69
C ASN A 245 13.78 -8.67 9.23
N MET A 246 12.65 -8.03 9.47
CA MET A 246 12.35 -6.65 9.08
C MET A 246 12.41 -5.72 10.29
N THR A 247 12.95 -4.52 10.11
CA THR A 247 12.84 -3.45 11.12
C THR A 247 11.42 -2.87 11.10
N LEU A 248 10.69 -2.97 12.21
CA LEU A 248 9.33 -2.45 12.35
C LEU A 248 9.30 -1.32 13.37
N ILE A 249 8.88 -0.14 12.92
CA ILE A 249 8.77 1.06 13.71
C ILE A 249 7.31 1.52 13.70
N GLY A 250 6.77 1.81 14.88
CA GLY A 250 5.40 2.30 15.06
C GLY A 250 5.37 3.57 15.89
N PHE A 251 4.20 4.22 15.93
CA PHE A 251 4.02 5.51 16.59
C PHE A 251 5.01 6.58 16.11
N ALA A 252 5.45 6.49 14.85
CA ALA A 252 6.41 7.43 14.27
C ALA A 252 5.75 8.80 14.08
N ARG A 253 6.21 9.78 14.85
CA ARG A 253 5.73 11.17 14.89
C ARG A 253 6.93 12.10 15.09
N GLN A 254 6.71 13.39 14.92
CA GLN A 254 7.74 14.39 15.21
C GLN A 254 8.33 14.18 16.61
N GLY A 255 9.62 13.87 16.65
CA GLY A 255 10.40 13.67 17.88
C GLY A 255 10.19 12.34 18.63
N SER A 256 9.37 11.40 18.15
CA SER A 256 9.18 10.11 18.85
C SER A 256 8.84 8.96 17.91
N MET A 257 9.39 7.77 18.20
CA MET A 257 9.03 6.52 17.54
C MET A 257 9.34 5.32 18.45
N ASN A 258 8.64 4.21 18.24
CA ASN A 258 8.87 2.96 18.97
C ASN A 258 9.38 1.89 17.99
N ILE A 259 10.52 1.29 18.30
CA ILE A 259 11.08 0.17 17.53
C ILE A 259 10.56 -1.14 18.14
N TYR A 260 9.93 -1.98 17.33
CA TYR A 260 9.34 -3.25 17.75
C TYR A 260 10.20 -4.46 17.35
N THR A 261 10.92 -4.33 16.24
CA THR A 261 11.83 -5.35 15.68
C THR A 261 12.96 -4.66 14.92
N GLY A 262 14.08 -5.36 14.73
CA GLY A 262 15.26 -4.84 14.04
C GLY A 262 16.06 -3.84 14.86
N GLU A 263 17.00 -3.17 14.19
CA GLU A 263 17.94 -2.20 14.78
C GLU A 263 17.89 -0.88 14.00
N ILE A 264 18.23 0.21 14.67
CA ILE A 264 18.45 1.53 14.08
C ILE A 264 19.76 2.10 14.63
N ASP A 265 20.41 2.97 13.86
CA ASP A 265 21.62 3.68 14.29
C ASP A 265 21.24 4.96 15.04
N GLN A 266 22.01 5.29 16.09
CA GLN A 266 21.84 6.47 16.94
C GLN A 266 22.94 7.50 16.73
#